data_AF-A0A0G1BJ15-F1
#
_entry.id   AF-A0A0G1BJ15-F1
#
_cell.length_a   1.000
_cell.length_b   1.000
_cell.length_c   1.000
_cell.angle_alpha   90.00
_cell.angle_beta   90.00
_cell.angle_gamma   90.00
#
_symmetry.space_group_name_H-M   'P 1'
#
loop_
_entity.id
_entity.type
_entity.pdbx_description
1 polymer ?
#
loop_
_entity_poly.entity_id
_entity_poly.type
_entity_poly.pdbx_seq_one_letter_code
_entity_poly.pdbx_strand_id
1 'polypeptide(L)'
;MNIEELKKDHRTSYLADMLERLMRKESEIREMLAGDETLHDLAAEELKGIQEERESLEKQIEEILKKDKAEEEMTNEIVLEVRAGAGGDEASLFAWELAHMYEKFAEAQGWQG
;
A
#
# COMPACT_ATOMS: atom_id res chain seq x y z
N MET A 1 -0.25 4.07 -12.52
CA MET A 1 -0.60 4.58 -11.18
C MET A 1 -1.86 5.42 -11.33
N ASN A 2 -2.95 5.07 -10.65
CA ASN A 2 -4.23 5.79 -10.76
C ASN A 2 -4.31 6.86 -9.66
N ILE A 3 -4.15 8.13 -10.02
CA ILE A 3 -4.15 9.25 -9.06
C ILE A 3 -5.46 9.27 -8.25
N GLU A 4 -6.60 8.98 -8.86
CA GLU A 4 -7.90 9.03 -8.17
C GLU A 4 -8.09 7.90 -7.18
N GLU A 5 -7.32 6.84 -7.33
CA GLU A 5 -7.26 5.76 -6.35
C GLU A 5 -6.33 6.12 -5.19
N LEU A 6 -5.17 6.71 -5.49
CA LEU A 6 -4.24 7.22 -4.47
C LEU A 6 -4.84 8.33 -3.60
N LYS A 7 -5.73 9.14 -4.16
CA LYS A 7 -6.44 10.18 -3.43
C LYS A 7 -7.43 9.65 -2.39
N LYS A 8 -7.90 8.41 -2.55
CA LYS A 8 -8.82 7.77 -1.61
C LYS A 8 -8.11 7.23 -0.37
N ASP A 9 -6.82 6.91 -0.48
CA ASP A 9 -6.02 6.47 0.65
C ASP A 9 -5.40 7.68 1.36
N HIS A 10 -5.73 7.83 2.64
CA HIS A 10 -5.18 8.86 3.52
C HIS A 10 -3.64 8.90 3.59
N ARG A 11 -2.95 7.79 3.33
CA ARG A 11 -1.48 7.68 3.35
C ARG A 11 -0.85 8.26 2.10
N THR A 12 -1.53 8.18 0.96
CA THR A 12 -1.02 8.63 -0.34
C THR A 12 -1.69 9.89 -0.86
N SER A 13 -2.80 10.34 -0.28
CA SER A 13 -3.62 11.45 -0.80
C SER A 13 -2.84 12.75 -0.99
N TYR A 14 -2.03 13.12 0.01
CA TYR A 14 -1.18 14.32 -0.05
C TYR A 14 -0.15 14.23 -1.19
N LEU A 15 0.50 13.07 -1.35
CA LEU A 15 1.48 12.86 -2.42
C LEU A 15 0.81 12.83 -3.80
N ALA A 16 -0.41 12.30 -3.88
CA ALA A 16 -1.21 12.29 -5.09
C ALA A 16 -1.61 13.72 -5.52
N ASP A 17 -2.01 14.58 -4.57
CA ASP A 17 -2.27 15.99 -4.82
C ASP A 17 -1.02 16.74 -5.30
N MET A 18 0.14 16.45 -4.71
CA MET A 18 1.42 17.03 -5.16
C MET A 18 1.77 16.58 -6.58
N LEU A 19 1.60 15.29 -6.88
CA LEU A 19 1.87 14.72 -8.20
C LEU A 19 0.97 15.39 -9.27
N GLU A 20 -0.31 15.58 -8.96
CA GLU A 20 -1.25 16.26 -9.88
C GLU A 20 -0.83 17.72 -10.13
N ARG A 21 -0.39 18.43 -9.10
CA ARG A 21 0.12 19.80 -9.24
C ARG A 21 1.37 19.87 -10.12
N LEU A 22 2.30 18.92 -9.95
CA LEU A 22 3.50 18.84 -10.79
C LEU A 22 3.15 18.54 -12.24
N MET A 23 2.21 17.62 -12.49
CA MET A 23 1.75 17.32 -13.86
C MET A 23 1.10 18.54 -14.52
N ARG A 24 0.34 19.34 -13.76
CA ARG A 24 -0.23 20.60 -14.27
C ARG A 24 0.87 21.60 -14.61
N LYS A 25 1.84 21.79 -13.72
CA LYS A 25 2.99 22.68 -13.95
C LYS A 25 3.80 22.23 -15.16
N GLU A 26 4.03 20.93 -15.32
CA GLU A 26 4.72 20.34 -16.48
C GLU A 26 3.98 20.68 -17.78
N SER A 27 2.65 20.57 -17.80
CA SER A 27 1.83 20.91 -18.95
C SER A 27 1.93 22.40 -19.31
N GLU A 28 1.85 23.29 -18.31
CA GLU A 28 1.97 24.74 -18.50
C GLU A 28 3.33 25.12 -19.11
N ILE A 29 4.43 24.54 -18.62
CA ILE A 29 5.78 24.81 -19.15
C ILE A 29 5.91 24.28 -20.60
N ARG A 30 5.35 23.10 -20.90
CA ARG A 30 5.34 22.55 -22.27
C ARG A 30 4.53 23.41 -23.24
N GLU A 31 3.44 24.01 -22.79
CA GLU A 31 2.66 24.95 -23.61
C GLU A 31 3.44 26.25 -23.87
N MET A 32 4.18 26.77 -22.88
CA MET A 32 5.04 27.95 -23.06
C MET A 32 6.15 27.69 -24.08
N LEU A 33 6.78 26.51 -24.03
CA LEU A 33 7.80 26.07 -24.99
C LEU A 33 7.31 26.03 -26.45
N ALA A 34 6.02 25.74 -26.66
CA ALA A 34 5.43 25.72 -28.00
C ALA A 34 5.22 27.14 -28.58
N GLY A 35 5.25 28.18 -27.75
CA GLY A 35 4.97 29.56 -28.13
C GLY A 35 6.19 30.48 -28.26
N ASP A 36 7.31 30.16 -27.62
CA ASP A 36 8.51 31.02 -27.59
C ASP A 36 9.82 30.21 -27.48
N GLU A 37 10.59 30.17 -28.58
CA GLU A 37 11.90 29.48 -28.65
C GLU A 37 12.97 30.13 -27.75
N THR A 38 12.81 31.38 -27.31
CA THR A 38 13.82 32.06 -26.48
C THR A 38 13.84 31.54 -25.04
N LEU A 39 12.78 30.85 -24.62
CA LEU A 39 12.64 30.29 -23.26
C LEU A 39 13.08 28.82 -23.17
N HIS A 40 13.63 28.26 -24.24
CA HIS A 40 13.83 26.81 -24.37
C HIS A 40 14.82 26.23 -23.35
N ASP A 41 15.92 26.93 -23.07
CA ASP A 41 16.94 26.47 -22.12
C ASP A 41 16.43 26.54 -20.67
N LEU A 42 15.74 27.63 -20.31
CA LEU A 42 15.16 27.81 -18.97
C LEU A 42 14.07 26.76 -18.68
N ALA A 43 13.18 26.55 -19.64
CA ALA A 43 12.12 25.56 -19.53
C ALA A 43 12.66 24.11 -19.53
N ALA A 44 13.76 23.83 -20.24
CA ALA A 44 14.40 22.51 -20.19
C ALA A 44 14.97 22.19 -18.80
N GLU A 45 15.63 23.14 -18.14
CA GLU A 45 16.07 22.98 -16.74
C GLU A 45 14.88 22.78 -15.79
N GLU A 46 13.82 23.55 -15.96
CA GLU A 46 12.64 23.47 -15.10
C GLU A 46 11.88 22.15 -15.27
N LEU A 47 11.72 21.67 -16.50
CA LEU A 47 11.16 20.35 -16.80
C LEU A 47 12.01 19.22 -16.21
N LYS A 48 13.34 19.35 -16.24
CA LYS A 48 14.23 18.37 -15.61
C LYS A 48 14.02 18.31 -14.10
N GLY A 49 13.92 19.47 -13.42
CA GLY A 49 13.62 19.51 -12.00
C GLY A 49 12.26 18.90 -11.65
N ILE A 50 11.22 19.19 -12.46
CA ILE A 50 9.89 18.59 -12.30
C ILE A 50 9.95 17.06 -12.48
N GLN A 51 10.69 16.57 -13.48
CA GLN A 51 10.87 15.14 -13.71
C GLN A 51 11.50 14.45 -12.50
N GLU A 52 12.58 15.02 -11.95
CA GLU A 52 13.27 14.49 -10.76
C GLU A 52 12.35 14.48 -9.53
N GLU A 53 11.57 15.54 -9.31
CA GLU A 53 10.60 15.62 -8.22
C GLU A 53 9.47 14.59 -8.39
N ARG A 54 8.99 14.42 -9.63
CA ARG A 54 7.95 13.44 -9.96
C ARG A 54 8.41 12.01 -9.66
N GLU A 55 9.60 11.65 -10.10
CA GLU A 55 10.20 10.33 -9.84
C GLU A 55 10.36 10.08 -8.33
N SER A 56 10.77 11.10 -7.57
CA SER A 56 10.87 11.01 -6.11
C SER A 56 9.53 10.76 -5.43
N LEU A 57 8.46 11.46 -5.87
CA LEU A 57 7.11 11.27 -5.32
C LEU A 57 6.54 9.90 -5.69
N GLU A 58 6.69 9.49 -6.95
CA GLU A 58 6.25 8.17 -7.42
C GLU A 58 6.90 7.05 -6.61
N LYS A 59 8.20 7.17 -6.31
CA LYS A 59 8.92 6.20 -5.48
C LYS A 59 8.41 6.17 -4.03
N GLN A 60 8.16 7.32 -3.42
CA GLN A 60 7.59 7.40 -2.07
C GLN A 60 6.20 6.75 -2.01
N ILE A 61 5.35 7.00 -3.01
CA ILE A 61 4.04 6.36 -3.13
C ILE A 61 4.20 4.84 -3.23
N GLU A 62 5.11 4.35 -4.09
CA GLU A 62 5.38 2.92 -4.18
C GLU A 62 5.83 2.29 -2.86
N GLU A 63 6.68 2.97 -2.10
CA GLU A 63 7.17 2.48 -0.81
C GLU A 63 6.03 2.39 0.22
N ILE A 64 5.13 3.37 0.25
CA ILE A 64 3.93 3.35 1.09
C ILE A 64 3.03 2.18 0.72
N LEU A 65 2.69 2.02 -0.56
CA LEU A 65 1.83 0.94 -1.03
C LEU A 65 2.42 -0.45 -0.76
N LYS A 66 3.75 -0.60 -0.89
CA LYS A 66 4.46 -1.85 -0.53
C LYS A 66 4.35 -2.14 0.96
N LYS A 67 4.53 -1.13 1.82
CA LYS A 67 4.40 -1.27 3.27
C LYS A 67 2.98 -1.64 3.67
N ASP A 68 1.98 -1.01 3.06
CA ASP A 68 0.57 -1.26 3.35
C ASP A 68 0.18 -2.68 3.01
N LYS A 69 0.60 -3.18 1.83
CA LYS A 69 0.39 -4.56 1.44
C LYS A 69 1.05 -5.55 2.42
N ALA A 70 2.27 -5.25 2.86
CA ALA A 70 2.96 -6.08 3.85
C ALA A 70 2.26 -6.07 5.22
N GLU A 71 1.74 -4.92 5.67
CA GLU A 71 0.97 -4.82 6.92
C GLU A 71 -0.38 -5.56 6.84
N GLU A 72 -1.10 -5.45 5.72
CA GLU A 72 -2.32 -6.23 5.49
C GLU A 72 -2.05 -7.73 5.47
N GLU A 73 -0.97 -8.18 4.83
CA GLU A 73 -0.56 -9.59 4.84
C GLU A 73 -0.23 -10.07 6.26
N MET A 74 0.49 -9.27 7.06
CA MET A 74 0.89 -9.64 8.42
C MET A 74 -0.24 -9.63 9.46
N THR A 75 -1.24 -8.75 9.31
CA THR A 75 -2.30 -8.57 10.35
C THR A 75 -3.36 -9.68 10.34
N ASN A 76 -3.28 -10.61 9.38
CA ASN A 76 -4.29 -11.67 9.19
C ASN A 76 -3.90 -13.03 9.79
N GLU A 77 -2.74 -13.14 10.43
CA GLU A 77 -2.27 -14.39 11.03
C GLU A 77 -2.54 -14.43 12.54
N ILE A 78 -3.10 -15.54 13.04
CA ILE A 78 -3.37 -15.77 14.47
C ILE A 78 -2.86 -17.15 14.86
N VAL A 79 -2.15 -17.23 16.00
CA VAL A 79 -1.75 -18.50 16.61
C VAL A 79 -2.76 -18.88 17.70
N LEU A 80 -3.43 -20.02 17.55
CA LEU A 80 -4.34 -20.57 18.54
C LEU A 80 -3.67 -21.71 19.31
N GLU A 81 -3.37 -21.49 20.59
CA GLU A 81 -2.87 -22.53 21.49
C GLU A 81 -4.00 -23.08 22.37
N VAL A 82 -4.34 -24.37 22.20
CA VAL A 82 -5.30 -25.05 23.08
C VAL A 82 -4.54 -25.91 24.09
N ARG A 83 -4.79 -25.68 25.39
CA ARG A 83 -4.14 -26.41 26.48
C ARG A 83 -5.18 -27.03 27.41
N ALA A 84 -4.95 -28.27 27.82
CA ALA A 84 -5.78 -28.94 28.81
C ALA A 84 -5.70 -28.22 30.17
N GLY A 85 -6.86 -27.97 30.77
CA GLY A 85 -6.98 -27.43 32.13
C GLY A 85 -6.89 -28.53 33.21
N ALA A 86 -7.56 -28.32 34.34
CA ALA A 86 -7.73 -29.35 35.35
C ALA A 86 -8.75 -30.40 34.89
N GLY A 87 -8.50 -31.69 35.19
CA GLY A 87 -9.39 -32.80 34.79
C GLY A 87 -8.69 -33.98 34.10
N GLY A 88 -7.36 -33.97 34.00
CA GLY A 88 -6.59 -35.13 33.50
C GLY A 88 -6.92 -35.51 32.06
N ASP A 89 -7.27 -36.78 31.83
CA ASP A 89 -7.53 -37.33 30.50
C ASP A 89 -8.74 -36.68 29.81
N GLU A 90 -9.78 -36.33 30.58
CA GLU A 90 -11.01 -35.72 30.06
C GLU A 90 -10.75 -34.28 29.58
N ALA A 91 -9.94 -33.53 30.33
CA ALA A 91 -9.51 -32.18 29.94
C ALA A 91 -8.61 -32.22 28.69
N SER A 92 -7.82 -33.29 28.54
CA SER A 92 -6.94 -33.51 27.38
C SER A 92 -7.76 -33.87 26.13
N LEU A 93 -8.76 -34.74 26.27
CA LEU A 93 -9.67 -35.08 25.18
C LEU A 93 -10.44 -33.86 24.71
N PHE A 94 -10.99 -33.07 25.62
CA PHE A 94 -11.72 -31.84 25.28
C PHE A 94 -10.84 -30.80 24.57
N ALA A 95 -9.59 -30.62 25.02
CA ALA A 95 -8.63 -29.74 24.36
C ALA A 95 -8.36 -30.18 22.91
N TRP A 96 -8.25 -31.49 22.66
CA TRP A 96 -8.08 -32.03 21.32
C TRP A 96 -9.32 -31.79 20.44
N GLU A 97 -10.52 -32.04 20.97
CA GLU A 97 -11.78 -31.80 20.23
C GLU A 97 -11.92 -30.32 19.83
N LEU A 98 -11.54 -29.39 20.73
CA LEU A 98 -11.60 -27.96 20.46
C LEU A 98 -10.61 -27.56 19.36
N ALA A 99 -9.37 -28.06 19.42
CA ALA A 99 -8.36 -27.80 18.40
C ALA A 99 -8.84 -28.31 17.02
N HIS A 100 -9.39 -29.52 16.98
CA HIS A 100 -9.90 -30.11 15.74
C HIS A 100 -11.13 -29.37 15.19
N MET A 101 -12.01 -28.88 16.07
CA MET A 101 -13.14 -28.04 15.67
C MET A 101 -12.68 -26.75 14.98
N TYR A 102 -11.68 -26.06 15.55
CA TYR A 102 -11.15 -24.81 14.96
C TYR A 102 -10.36 -25.06 13.68
N GLU A 103 -9.63 -26.17 13.57
CA GLU A 103 -8.98 -26.61 12.33
C GLU A 103 -10.02 -26.76 11.20
N LYS A 104 -11.12 -27.48 11.46
CA LYS A 104 -12.19 -27.66 10.48
C LYS A 104 -12.92 -26.36 10.14
N PHE A 105 -13.07 -25.47 11.12
CA PHE A 105 -13.62 -24.13 10.88
C PHE A 105 -12.71 -23.31 9.95
N ALA A 106 -11.40 -23.30 10.19
CA ALA A 106 -10.43 -22.59 9.37
C ALA A 106 -10.44 -23.10 7.91
N GLU A 107 -10.43 -24.43 7.72
CA GLU A 107 -10.59 -25.06 6.39
C GLU A 107 -11.88 -24.59 5.69
N ALA A 108 -13.01 -24.57 6.41
CA ALA A 108 -14.30 -24.17 5.85
C ALA A 108 -14.38 -22.67 5.49
N GLN A 109 -13.62 -21.81 6.18
CA GLN A 109 -13.47 -20.39 5.84
C GLN A 109 -12.42 -20.16 4.73
N GLY A 110 -11.73 -21.20 4.26
CA GLY A 110 -10.67 -21.09 3.27
C GLY A 110 -9.37 -20.49 3.82
N TRP A 111 -9.19 -20.49 5.15
CA TRP A 111 -7.96 -20.06 5.78
C TRP A 111 -6.89 -21.13 5.61
N GLN A 112 -5.65 -20.71 5.38
CA GLN A 112 -4.51 -21.61 5.30
C GLN A 112 -4.00 -21.89 6.72
N GLY A 113 -3.91 -23.17 7.07
CA GLY A 113 -3.35 -23.66 8.34
C GLY A 113 -1.89 -24.09 8.23
#